data_AF-R6WGI6-F1
#
_entry.id   AF-R6WGI6-F1
#
_cell.length_a   1.000
_cell.length_b   1.000
_cell.length_c   1.000
_cell.angle_alpha   90.00
_cell.angle_beta   90.00
_cell.angle_gamma   90.00
#
_symmetry.space_group_name_H-M   'P 1'
#
loop_
_entity.id
_entity.type
_entity.pdbx_description
1 polymer ?
#
loop_
_entity_poly.entity_id
_entity_poly.type
_entity_poly.pdbx_seq_one_letter_code
_entity_poly.pdbx_strand_id
1 'polypeptide(L)'
;MISDNADIRKRVRNIVFRNGNLVSKAVDPEKDSVYTLYYDFKEPVEKIASHRVLAVNRGEDEEVLKVSIEIEPSKCLNIMKMLLVKGNTPCGNAVITAAEDAYDRLIFPSIEREIRTALTDDADEKAIKLFSLNLHQLLMQPPVKNKVAIGLDPGYRTGCKLAVVDGTGKVLDTAVIYPTHSGDAVNRSKATLKSMINKYHVQIIAIGNGTASKETEIFTSSTLKEMSASTQYMVVSEAGASVYSASKLAATELPDFDLTLRSAVSIARRLQDPLAELVKIEPKAIGVGQYQHDMPQKRLEEALDGVVEGCVNTVGADLNTASPSLLSHIAGLTPTICKNIVNYREQNGIFKTRKELLKVSKLGPKAFEQCAGFLRVSDSKNVLDNTAVHPESYDAAEKLLEICGCSDEDIRQNRLGDLREIAEEMGIEKLAEQIGIGVPTLSDIITELTRPGRDPRDELPPPLLRSDVMDIKDLKEGMVLKGTVRNVIDFGAFIDIGVHQDGLVHVSQISNKFIKHPSEILKVGDVVEVMILSVDLKKQQIKLTMKGIKK
;
A
#
# COMPACT_ATOMS: atom_id res chain seq x y z
N MET A 1 -6.63 -39.14 -30.49
CA MET A 1 -6.42 -38.54 -31.84
C MET A 1 -7.24 -37.27 -32.06
N ILE A 2 -8.58 -37.31 -32.09
CA ILE A 2 -9.39 -36.09 -32.22
C ILE A 2 -9.19 -35.16 -31.01
N SER A 3 -9.23 -35.72 -29.80
CA SER A 3 -9.02 -35.01 -28.52
C SER A 3 -7.67 -34.31 -28.38
N ASP A 4 -6.65 -34.84 -29.06
CA ASP A 4 -5.24 -34.43 -28.91
C ASP A 4 -4.80 -33.56 -30.09
N ASN A 5 -5.70 -33.28 -31.04
CA ASN A 5 -5.38 -32.44 -32.19
C ASN A 5 -5.27 -30.97 -31.76
N ALA A 6 -4.06 -30.41 -31.89
CA ALA A 6 -3.76 -29.05 -31.45
C ALA A 6 -4.58 -27.97 -32.17
N ASP A 7 -4.87 -28.11 -33.48
CA ASP A 7 -5.67 -27.12 -34.23
C ASP A 7 -7.14 -27.12 -33.78
N ILE A 8 -7.72 -28.31 -33.58
CA ILE A 8 -9.08 -28.45 -33.06
C ILE A 8 -9.19 -27.81 -31.68
N ARG A 9 -8.29 -28.17 -30.75
CA ARG A 9 -8.29 -27.61 -29.39
C ARG A 9 -8.13 -26.09 -29.42
N LYS A 10 -7.22 -25.56 -30.24
CA LYS A 10 -7.01 -24.11 -30.40
C LYS A 10 -8.27 -23.39 -30.87
N ARG A 11 -8.96 -23.93 -31.88
CA ARG A 11 -10.20 -23.31 -32.41
C ARG A 11 -11.33 -23.40 -31.40
N VAL A 12 -11.54 -24.55 -30.77
CA VAL A 12 -12.57 -24.71 -29.73
C VAL A 12 -12.30 -23.74 -28.58
N ARG A 13 -11.05 -23.61 -28.10
CA ARG A 13 -10.68 -22.66 -27.04
C ARG A 13 -11.05 -21.23 -27.41
N ASN A 14 -10.73 -20.79 -28.63
CA ASN A 14 -11.05 -19.44 -29.09
C ASN A 14 -12.58 -19.19 -29.16
N ILE A 15 -13.37 -20.20 -29.55
CA ILE A 15 -14.84 -20.10 -29.57
C ILE A 15 -15.37 -20.01 -28.14
N VAL A 16 -14.92 -20.90 -27.24
CA VAL A 16 -15.37 -20.91 -25.84
C VAL A 16 -15.00 -19.59 -25.15
N PHE A 17 -13.81 -19.05 -25.40
CA PHE A 17 -13.41 -17.76 -24.83
C PHE A 17 -14.29 -16.59 -25.30
N ARG A 18 -14.59 -16.52 -26.61
CA ARG A 18 -15.37 -15.41 -27.22
C ARG A 18 -16.88 -15.53 -27.04
N ASN A 19 -17.40 -16.74 -26.87
CA ASN A 19 -18.84 -17.01 -26.91
C ASN A 19 -19.37 -17.74 -25.67
N GLY A 20 -18.49 -18.21 -24.80
CA GLY A 20 -18.85 -18.81 -23.52
C GLY A 20 -19.24 -17.76 -22.50
N ASN A 21 -20.07 -18.17 -21.56
CA ASN A 21 -20.43 -17.38 -20.39
C ASN A 21 -19.94 -18.11 -19.15
N LEU A 22 -19.28 -17.40 -18.25
CA LEU A 22 -19.08 -17.89 -16.90
C LEU A 22 -20.43 -17.83 -16.17
N VAL A 23 -20.83 -18.94 -15.58
CA VAL A 23 -22.09 -19.10 -14.87
C VAL A 23 -21.82 -19.58 -13.46
N SER A 24 -22.45 -18.93 -12.49
CA SER A 24 -22.41 -19.32 -11.08
C SER A 24 -23.83 -19.60 -10.58
N LYS A 25 -23.99 -20.71 -9.84
CA LYS A 25 -25.26 -21.14 -9.24
C LYS A 25 -25.07 -21.45 -7.76
N ALA A 26 -26.02 -21.05 -6.92
CA ALA A 26 -26.01 -21.41 -5.51
C ALA A 26 -26.13 -22.93 -5.30
N VAL A 27 -25.39 -23.47 -4.34
CA VAL A 27 -25.56 -24.86 -3.87
C VAL A 27 -26.86 -24.98 -3.06
N ASP A 28 -27.14 -23.99 -2.21
CA ASP A 28 -28.38 -23.85 -1.44
C ASP A 28 -28.93 -22.42 -1.58
N PRO A 29 -29.97 -22.19 -2.42
CA PRO A 29 -30.50 -20.85 -2.69
C PRO A 29 -31.19 -20.18 -1.50
N GLU A 30 -31.61 -20.93 -0.49
CA GLU A 30 -32.37 -20.40 0.66
C GLU A 30 -31.44 -19.91 1.79
N LYS A 31 -30.17 -20.31 1.76
CA LYS A 31 -29.18 -19.94 2.78
C LYS A 31 -28.54 -18.60 2.44
N ASP A 32 -28.94 -17.55 3.15
CA ASP A 32 -28.38 -16.20 2.98
C ASP A 32 -26.85 -16.19 3.18
N SER A 33 -26.13 -15.55 2.26
CA SER A 33 -24.68 -15.43 2.30
C SER A 33 -24.18 -14.17 1.58
N VAL A 34 -22.91 -13.84 1.79
CA VAL A 34 -22.23 -12.71 1.12
C VAL A 34 -22.18 -12.86 -0.41
N TYR A 35 -22.47 -14.06 -0.93
CA TYR A 35 -22.46 -14.38 -2.36
C TYR A 35 -23.83 -14.27 -3.04
N THR A 36 -24.84 -13.70 -2.38
CA THR A 36 -26.21 -13.60 -2.92
C THR A 36 -26.27 -13.00 -4.34
N LEU A 37 -25.39 -12.05 -4.65
CA LEU A 37 -25.27 -11.45 -6.00
C LEU A 37 -24.84 -12.46 -7.08
N TYR A 38 -24.29 -13.60 -6.68
CA TYR A 38 -23.72 -14.64 -7.54
C TYR A 38 -24.54 -15.94 -7.58
N TYR A 39 -25.74 -15.98 -6.98
CA TYR A 39 -26.57 -17.20 -6.91
C TYR A 39 -27.17 -17.63 -8.24
N ASP A 40 -27.45 -16.67 -9.13
CA ASP A 40 -27.84 -16.91 -10.52
C ASP A 40 -27.13 -15.88 -11.40
N PHE A 41 -25.82 -16.07 -11.55
CA PHE A 41 -24.94 -15.11 -12.22
C PHE A 41 -24.44 -15.65 -13.55
N LYS A 42 -24.43 -14.78 -14.56
CA LYS A 42 -24.01 -15.10 -15.92
C LYS A 42 -23.34 -13.91 -16.58
N GLU A 43 -22.10 -14.09 -17.02
CA GLU A 43 -21.34 -13.03 -17.70
C GLU A 43 -20.44 -13.61 -18.82
N PRO A 44 -20.27 -12.90 -19.96
CA PRO A 44 -19.35 -13.36 -21.02
C PRO A 44 -17.91 -13.51 -20.52
N VAL A 45 -17.28 -14.64 -20.85
CA VAL A 45 -15.90 -14.96 -20.45
C VAL A 45 -14.91 -13.87 -20.88
N GLU A 46 -15.04 -13.35 -22.10
CA GLU A 46 -14.14 -12.33 -22.64
C GLU A 46 -14.22 -10.98 -21.89
N LYS A 47 -15.29 -10.72 -21.14
CA LYS A 47 -15.59 -9.40 -20.56
C LYS A 47 -15.66 -9.38 -19.03
N ILE A 48 -15.65 -10.54 -18.39
CA ILE A 48 -15.81 -10.63 -16.93
C ILE A 48 -14.68 -9.87 -16.21
N ALA A 49 -15.05 -9.09 -15.20
CA ALA A 49 -14.10 -8.31 -14.42
C ALA A 49 -13.36 -9.19 -13.39
N SER A 50 -12.08 -8.90 -13.16
CA SER A 50 -11.19 -9.66 -12.27
C SER A 50 -11.74 -9.84 -10.85
N HIS A 51 -12.27 -8.78 -10.22
CA HIS A 51 -12.86 -8.89 -8.88
C HIS A 51 -14.07 -9.84 -8.82
N ARG A 52 -14.80 -10.04 -9.92
CA ARG A 52 -15.91 -11.00 -9.97
C ARG A 52 -15.41 -12.42 -10.13
N VAL A 53 -14.34 -12.64 -10.90
CA VAL A 53 -13.66 -13.93 -11.00
C VAL A 53 -13.19 -14.39 -9.61
N LEU A 54 -12.53 -13.50 -8.85
CA LEU A 54 -12.10 -13.80 -7.48
C LEU A 54 -13.29 -14.11 -6.55
N ALA A 55 -14.35 -13.32 -6.62
CA ALA A 55 -15.54 -13.51 -5.79
C ALA A 55 -16.24 -14.85 -6.06
N VAL A 56 -16.42 -15.25 -7.33
CA VAL A 56 -17.06 -16.53 -7.67
C VAL A 56 -16.15 -17.72 -7.36
N ASN A 57 -14.84 -17.59 -7.56
CA ASN A 57 -13.88 -18.63 -7.19
C ASN A 57 -13.89 -18.87 -5.68
N ARG A 58 -13.85 -17.81 -4.87
CA ARG A 58 -13.94 -17.93 -3.41
C ARG A 58 -15.26 -18.57 -2.97
N GLY A 59 -16.38 -18.15 -3.57
CA GLY A 59 -17.68 -18.74 -3.25
C GLY A 59 -17.76 -20.23 -3.64
N GLU A 60 -17.01 -20.66 -4.66
CA GLU A 60 -16.86 -22.07 -5.02
C GLU A 60 -15.95 -22.83 -4.02
N ASP A 61 -14.82 -22.24 -3.62
CA ASP A 61 -13.90 -22.81 -2.63
C ASP A 61 -14.54 -22.95 -1.24
N GLU A 62 -15.44 -22.03 -0.87
CA GLU A 62 -16.26 -22.10 0.36
C GLU A 62 -17.50 -23.00 0.20
N GLU A 63 -17.63 -23.72 -0.92
CA GLU A 63 -18.73 -24.66 -1.25
C GLU A 63 -20.13 -24.02 -1.27
N VAL A 64 -20.23 -22.71 -1.48
CA VAL A 64 -21.51 -21.97 -1.56
C VAL A 64 -22.01 -21.87 -3.00
N LEU A 65 -21.10 -21.84 -3.97
CA LEU A 65 -21.39 -21.69 -5.39
C LEU A 65 -20.87 -22.89 -6.20
N LYS A 66 -21.49 -23.14 -7.35
CA LYS A 66 -20.93 -23.98 -8.42
C LYS A 66 -20.65 -23.11 -9.63
N VAL A 67 -19.42 -23.13 -10.13
CA VAL A 67 -18.99 -22.26 -11.24
C VAL A 67 -18.60 -23.10 -12.45
N SER A 68 -19.16 -22.75 -13.61
CA SER A 68 -18.89 -23.44 -14.87
C SER A 68 -18.90 -22.46 -16.04
N ILE A 69 -18.42 -22.90 -17.21
CA ILE A 69 -18.56 -22.15 -18.46
C ILE A 69 -19.69 -22.79 -19.29
N GLU A 70 -20.68 -22.00 -19.65
CA GLU A 70 -21.78 -22.42 -20.54
C GLU A 70 -21.58 -21.86 -21.95
N ILE A 71 -21.63 -22.74 -22.96
CA ILE A 71 -21.67 -22.37 -24.38
C ILE A 71 -22.59 -23.34 -25.12
N GLU A 72 -23.20 -22.88 -26.21
CA GLU A 72 -23.96 -23.74 -27.12
C GLU A 72 -23.01 -24.73 -27.85
N PRO A 73 -23.12 -26.07 -27.63
CA PRO A 73 -22.20 -27.06 -28.18
C PRO A 73 -22.11 -27.04 -29.72
N SER A 74 -23.22 -26.68 -30.38
CA SER A 74 -23.31 -26.59 -31.84
C SER A 74 -22.20 -25.70 -32.44
N LYS A 75 -21.83 -24.60 -31.77
CA LYS A 75 -20.78 -23.68 -32.22
C LYS A 75 -19.41 -24.35 -32.30
N CYS A 76 -19.09 -25.19 -31.34
CA CYS A 76 -17.83 -25.94 -31.31
C CYS A 76 -17.89 -27.16 -32.24
N LEU A 77 -18.98 -27.92 -32.17
CA LEU A 77 -19.18 -29.13 -32.97
C LEU A 77 -19.21 -28.84 -34.47
N ASN A 78 -19.78 -27.72 -34.92
CA ASN A 78 -19.79 -27.35 -36.34
C ASN A 78 -18.38 -27.17 -36.90
N ILE A 79 -17.48 -26.54 -36.14
CA ILE A 79 -16.07 -26.38 -36.57
C ILE A 79 -15.35 -27.72 -36.56
N MET A 80 -15.60 -28.57 -35.57
CA MET A 80 -15.04 -29.92 -35.54
C MET A 80 -15.52 -30.75 -36.73
N LYS A 81 -16.81 -30.68 -37.08
CA LYS A 81 -17.41 -31.35 -38.23
C LYS A 81 -16.76 -30.88 -39.54
N MET A 82 -16.57 -29.57 -39.73
CA MET A 82 -15.90 -29.02 -40.90
C MET A 82 -14.44 -29.50 -41.06
N LEU A 83 -13.72 -29.72 -39.96
CA LEU A 83 -12.33 -30.15 -39.99
C LEU A 83 -12.16 -31.67 -40.16
N LEU A 84 -13.09 -32.45 -39.63
CA LEU A 84 -12.96 -33.91 -39.52
C LEU A 84 -13.72 -34.68 -40.59
N VAL A 85 -14.87 -34.17 -41.06
CA VAL A 85 -15.77 -34.91 -41.95
C VAL A 85 -15.46 -34.58 -43.41
N LYS A 86 -15.09 -35.60 -44.19
CA LYS A 86 -14.83 -35.49 -45.63
C LYS A 86 -16.00 -36.09 -46.42
N GLY A 87 -16.90 -35.24 -46.92
CA GLY A 87 -18.03 -35.62 -47.75
C GLY A 87 -19.17 -36.34 -46.99
N ASN A 88 -20.27 -36.62 -47.69
CA ASN A 88 -21.45 -37.26 -47.11
C ASN A 88 -21.40 -38.79 -47.32
N THR A 89 -20.66 -39.49 -46.45
CA THR A 89 -20.49 -40.95 -46.50
C THR A 89 -20.94 -41.61 -45.19
N PRO A 90 -21.29 -42.91 -45.16
CA PRO A 90 -21.59 -43.62 -43.92
C PRO A 90 -20.47 -43.54 -42.87
N CYS A 91 -19.20 -43.48 -43.31
CA CYS A 91 -18.05 -43.27 -42.45
C CYS A 91 -18.06 -41.88 -41.78
N GLY A 92 -18.65 -40.88 -42.43
CA GLY A 92 -18.81 -39.53 -41.89
C GLY A 92 -19.65 -39.48 -40.61
N ASN A 93 -20.72 -40.28 -40.52
CA ASN A 93 -21.56 -40.36 -39.32
C ASN A 93 -20.81 -40.95 -38.11
N ALA A 94 -19.96 -41.95 -38.35
CA ALA A 94 -19.10 -42.51 -37.30
C ALA A 94 -18.08 -41.47 -36.79
N VAL A 95 -17.51 -40.66 -37.70
CA VAL A 95 -16.59 -39.57 -37.34
C VAL A 95 -17.31 -38.46 -36.57
N ILE A 96 -18.55 -38.12 -36.94
CA ILE A 96 -19.38 -37.14 -36.20
C ILE A 96 -19.62 -37.61 -34.77
N THR A 97 -20.05 -38.87 -34.60
CA THR A 97 -20.32 -39.44 -33.28
C THR A 97 -19.06 -39.46 -32.42
N ALA A 98 -17.91 -39.82 -33.01
CA ALA A 98 -16.63 -39.78 -32.32
C ALA A 98 -16.18 -38.35 -31.98
N ALA A 99 -16.51 -37.36 -32.81
CA ALA A 99 -16.22 -35.96 -32.54
C ALA A 99 -17.08 -35.39 -31.40
N GLU A 100 -18.34 -35.81 -31.32
CA GLU A 100 -19.27 -35.46 -30.23
C GLU A 100 -18.80 -36.05 -28.89
N ASP A 101 -18.48 -37.35 -28.83
CA ASP A 101 -17.88 -37.96 -27.61
C ASP A 101 -16.57 -37.27 -27.20
N ALA A 102 -15.68 -37.01 -28.18
CA ALA A 102 -14.41 -36.35 -27.90
C ALA A 102 -14.61 -34.92 -27.39
N TYR A 103 -15.62 -34.20 -27.88
CA TYR A 103 -15.95 -32.86 -27.42
C TYR A 103 -16.44 -32.88 -25.96
N ASP A 104 -17.49 -33.65 -25.68
CA ASP A 104 -18.17 -33.64 -24.37
C ASP A 104 -17.28 -34.21 -23.25
N ARG A 105 -16.60 -35.32 -23.51
CA ARG A 105 -15.87 -36.05 -22.46
C ARG A 105 -14.46 -35.53 -22.21
N LEU A 106 -13.81 -34.96 -23.23
CA LEU A 106 -12.36 -34.70 -23.19
C LEU A 106 -11.98 -33.25 -23.53
N ILE A 107 -12.42 -32.73 -24.69
CA ILE A 107 -11.98 -31.43 -25.19
C ILE A 107 -12.59 -30.30 -24.38
N PHE A 108 -13.91 -30.29 -24.20
CA PHE A 108 -14.60 -29.19 -23.51
C PHE A 108 -14.22 -29.09 -22.02
N PRO A 109 -14.23 -30.17 -21.20
CA PRO A 109 -13.83 -30.08 -19.80
C PRO A 109 -12.36 -29.69 -19.60
N SER A 110 -11.49 -29.99 -20.57
CA SER A 110 -10.11 -29.52 -20.53
C SER A 110 -10.01 -28.04 -20.88
N ILE A 111 -10.73 -27.58 -21.90
CA ILE A 111 -10.72 -26.18 -22.33
C ILE A 111 -11.39 -25.27 -21.30
N GLU A 112 -12.46 -25.73 -20.66
CA GLU A 112 -13.11 -25.02 -19.56
C GLU A 112 -12.13 -24.76 -18.43
N ARG A 113 -11.40 -25.79 -17.99
CA ARG A 113 -10.35 -25.65 -16.96
C ARG A 113 -9.25 -24.71 -17.41
N GLU A 114 -8.74 -24.86 -18.64
CA GLU A 114 -7.71 -23.97 -19.19
C GLU A 114 -8.16 -22.49 -19.19
N ILE A 115 -9.40 -22.21 -19.58
CA ILE A 115 -9.96 -20.85 -19.60
C ILE A 115 -10.18 -20.33 -18.17
N ARG A 116 -10.73 -21.14 -17.27
CA ARG A 116 -10.91 -20.75 -15.87
C ARG A 116 -9.57 -20.44 -15.19
N THR A 117 -8.55 -21.28 -15.39
CA THR A 117 -7.20 -21.02 -14.89
C THR A 117 -6.66 -19.70 -15.45
N ALA A 118 -6.79 -19.46 -16.76
CA ALA A 118 -6.32 -18.21 -17.36
C ALA A 118 -7.05 -16.96 -16.81
N LEU A 119 -8.36 -17.07 -16.53
CA LEU A 119 -9.13 -16.00 -15.89
C LEU A 119 -8.66 -15.76 -14.45
N THR A 120 -8.41 -16.82 -13.69
CA THR A 120 -7.89 -16.73 -12.32
C THR A 120 -6.50 -16.09 -12.31
N ASP A 121 -5.57 -16.58 -13.14
CA ASP A 121 -4.20 -16.05 -13.21
C ASP A 121 -4.18 -14.54 -13.55
N ASP A 122 -5.00 -14.11 -14.53
CA ASP A 122 -5.13 -12.68 -14.88
C ASP A 122 -5.78 -11.86 -13.75
N ALA A 123 -6.78 -12.42 -13.07
CA ALA A 123 -7.42 -11.76 -11.94
C ALA A 123 -6.46 -11.61 -10.75
N ASP A 124 -5.66 -12.64 -10.48
CA ASP A 124 -4.67 -12.66 -9.42
C ASP A 124 -3.57 -11.62 -9.67
N GLU A 125 -2.96 -11.60 -10.86
CA GLU A 125 -1.91 -10.62 -11.17
C GLU A 125 -2.43 -9.18 -11.11
N LYS A 126 -3.67 -8.92 -11.53
CA LYS A 126 -4.28 -7.58 -11.43
C LYS A 126 -4.53 -7.16 -9.98
N ALA A 127 -5.04 -8.07 -9.15
CA ALA A 127 -5.26 -7.79 -7.74
C ALA A 127 -3.95 -7.60 -6.98
N ILE A 128 -2.94 -8.45 -7.22
CA ILE A 128 -1.60 -8.31 -6.66
C ILE A 128 -1.01 -6.95 -7.03
N LYS A 129 -1.15 -6.53 -8.30
CA LYS A 129 -0.71 -5.20 -8.73
C LYS A 129 -1.42 -4.06 -7.99
N LEU A 130 -2.72 -4.20 -7.73
CA LEU A 130 -3.48 -3.22 -6.93
C LEU A 130 -2.99 -3.19 -5.49
N PHE A 131 -2.70 -4.35 -4.88
CA PHE A 131 -2.15 -4.43 -3.53
C PHE A 131 -0.76 -3.81 -3.44
N SER A 132 0.11 -4.07 -4.43
CA SER A 132 1.41 -3.42 -4.56
C SER A 132 1.28 -1.90 -4.61
N LEU A 133 0.31 -1.38 -5.37
CA LEU A 133 0.06 0.05 -5.43
C LEU A 133 -0.42 0.60 -4.07
N ASN A 134 -1.37 -0.07 -3.42
CA ASN A 134 -1.90 0.34 -2.12
C ASN A 134 -0.81 0.34 -1.04
N LEU A 135 0.02 -0.71 -1.01
CA LEU A 135 1.15 -0.82 -0.09
C LEU A 135 2.17 0.30 -0.32
N HIS A 136 2.53 0.57 -1.58
CA HIS A 136 3.44 1.67 -1.92
C HIS A 136 2.91 3.00 -1.37
N GLN A 137 1.63 3.31 -1.59
CA GLN A 137 1.04 4.55 -1.08
C GLN A 137 1.03 4.62 0.44
N LEU A 138 0.78 3.51 1.12
CA LEU A 138 0.80 3.45 2.58
C LEU A 138 2.21 3.68 3.14
N LEU A 139 3.24 3.09 2.54
CA LEU A 139 4.64 3.25 2.94
C LEU A 139 5.19 4.65 2.66
N MET A 140 4.75 5.26 1.56
CA MET A 140 5.19 6.60 1.13
C MET A 140 4.41 7.75 1.77
N GLN A 141 3.59 7.48 2.79
CA GLN A 141 2.86 8.53 3.50
C GLN A 141 3.83 9.51 4.20
N PRO A 142 3.51 10.82 4.21
CA PRO A 142 4.37 11.82 4.84
C PRO A 142 4.47 11.62 6.36
N PRO A 143 5.70 11.55 6.89
CA PRO A 143 5.94 11.39 8.32
C PRO A 143 5.65 12.67 9.12
N VAL A 144 5.17 12.53 10.36
CA VAL A 144 5.08 13.64 11.32
C VAL A 144 6.27 13.60 12.28
N LYS A 145 7.45 13.99 11.75
CA LYS A 145 8.75 13.90 12.43
C LYS A 145 8.81 14.74 13.72
N ASN A 146 9.60 14.29 14.69
CA ASN A 146 10.03 15.04 15.89
C ASN A 146 8.92 15.57 16.80
N LYS A 147 7.75 14.91 16.84
CA LYS A 147 6.64 15.28 17.73
C LYS A 147 6.39 14.23 18.80
N VAL A 148 6.13 14.67 20.03
CA VAL A 148 5.63 13.78 21.08
C VAL A 148 4.21 13.36 20.73
N ALA A 149 3.99 12.05 20.64
CA ALA A 149 2.76 11.45 20.15
C ALA A 149 2.11 10.52 21.18
N ILE A 150 0.78 10.49 21.20
CA ILE A 150 0.03 9.39 21.83
C ILE A 150 -0.50 8.47 20.73
N GLY A 151 -0.33 7.16 20.88
CA GLY A 151 -1.06 6.16 20.11
C GLY A 151 -2.25 5.61 20.90
N LEU A 152 -3.43 5.63 20.30
CA LEU A 152 -4.66 5.05 20.82
C LEU A 152 -5.00 3.84 19.95
N ASP A 153 -4.99 2.65 20.56
CA ASP A 153 -5.45 1.38 19.98
C ASP A 153 -6.87 1.09 20.48
N PRO A 154 -7.91 1.39 19.68
CA PRO A 154 -9.29 1.35 20.12
C PRO A 154 -9.77 -0.06 20.49
N GLY A 155 -10.75 -0.11 21.39
CA GLY A 155 -11.37 -1.37 21.78
C GLY A 155 -12.62 -1.16 22.62
N TYR A 156 -13.60 -2.06 22.42
CA TYR A 156 -14.75 -2.18 23.31
C TYR A 156 -14.31 -2.92 24.58
N ARG A 157 -14.51 -4.23 24.65
CA ARG A 157 -14.37 -5.04 25.87
C ARG A 157 -13.04 -4.90 26.62
N THR A 158 -11.92 -4.80 25.90
CA THR A 158 -10.57 -4.73 26.48
C THR A 158 -10.09 -3.31 26.78
N GLY A 159 -10.95 -2.30 26.50
CA GLY A 159 -10.58 -0.89 26.57
C GLY A 159 -9.72 -0.43 25.39
N CYS A 160 -9.48 0.87 25.35
CA CYS A 160 -8.56 1.53 24.43
C CYS A 160 -7.18 1.62 25.09
N LYS A 161 -6.16 1.08 24.43
CA LYS A 161 -4.79 1.06 24.92
C LYS A 161 -4.10 2.32 24.45
N LEU A 162 -3.27 2.87 25.31
CA LEU A 162 -2.64 4.17 25.13
C LEU A 162 -1.13 4.01 25.34
N ALA A 163 -0.35 4.54 24.41
CA ALA A 163 1.10 4.66 24.57
C ALA A 163 1.56 6.08 24.23
N VAL A 164 2.37 6.69 25.10
CA VAL A 164 3.05 7.96 24.82
C VAL A 164 4.44 7.66 24.28
N VAL A 165 4.81 8.25 23.16
CA VAL A 165 6.17 8.20 22.60
C VAL A 165 6.75 9.61 22.45
N ASP A 166 8.05 9.77 22.71
CA ASP A 166 8.74 11.03 22.45
C ASP A 166 9.01 11.24 20.95
N GLY A 167 9.62 12.37 20.58
CA GLY A 167 9.94 12.68 19.17
C GLY A 167 10.87 11.70 18.47
N THR A 168 11.55 10.81 19.22
CA THR A 168 12.40 9.74 18.69
C THR A 168 11.68 8.39 18.60
N GLY A 169 10.45 8.30 19.09
CA GLY A 169 9.67 7.07 19.16
C GLY A 169 9.94 6.22 20.41
N LYS A 170 10.70 6.74 21.39
CA LYS A 170 10.90 6.07 22.67
C LYS A 170 9.62 6.14 23.51
N VAL A 171 9.24 5.01 24.10
CA VAL A 171 8.04 4.94 24.97
C VAL A 171 8.31 5.67 26.28
N LEU A 172 7.41 6.59 26.64
CA LEU A 172 7.47 7.41 27.85
C LEU A 172 6.47 6.97 28.93
N ASP A 173 5.30 6.49 28.53
CA ASP A 173 4.24 6.03 29.43
C ASP A 173 3.23 5.18 28.67
N THR A 174 2.45 4.38 29.39
CA THR A 174 1.36 3.58 28.82
C THR A 174 0.17 3.52 29.77
N ALA A 175 -1.04 3.34 29.23
CA ALA A 175 -2.24 3.15 30.02
C ALA A 175 -3.30 2.36 29.24
N VAL A 176 -4.34 1.93 29.96
CA VAL A 176 -5.59 1.44 29.36
C VAL A 176 -6.72 2.33 29.86
N ILE A 177 -7.48 2.87 28.92
CA ILE A 177 -8.64 3.72 29.17
C ILE A 177 -9.91 3.07 28.61
N TYR A 178 -11.08 3.48 29.08
CA TYR A 178 -12.37 2.86 28.75
C TYR A 178 -13.34 3.92 28.20
N PRO A 179 -13.10 4.45 26.99
CA PRO A 179 -13.87 5.56 26.42
C PRO A 179 -15.30 5.17 25.98
N THR A 180 -15.58 3.88 25.89
CA THR A 180 -16.85 3.30 25.39
C THR A 180 -17.75 2.70 26.47
N HIS A 181 -17.38 2.86 27.74
CA HIS A 181 -18.05 2.23 28.88
C HIS A 181 -18.98 3.20 29.64
N SER A 182 -19.34 2.88 30.88
CA SER A 182 -20.10 3.74 31.79
C SER A 182 -19.54 5.17 31.88
N GLY A 183 -20.40 6.15 32.16
CA GLY A 183 -20.01 7.57 32.27
C GLY A 183 -18.84 7.83 33.23
N ASP A 184 -18.79 7.13 34.36
CA ASP A 184 -17.67 7.24 35.31
C ASP A 184 -16.34 6.72 34.75
N ALA A 185 -16.38 5.65 33.95
CA ALA A 185 -15.21 5.12 33.26
C ALA A 185 -14.73 6.10 32.18
N VAL A 186 -15.66 6.73 31.46
CA VAL A 186 -15.34 7.79 30.48
C VAL A 186 -14.68 8.98 31.17
N ASN A 187 -15.22 9.47 32.29
CA ASN A 187 -14.64 10.60 33.03
C ASN A 187 -13.24 10.30 33.58
N ARG A 188 -13.02 9.09 34.13
CA ARG A 188 -11.68 8.64 34.52
C ARG A 188 -10.72 8.57 33.34
N SER A 189 -11.20 8.07 32.20
CA SER A 189 -10.42 8.02 30.95
C SER A 189 -10.01 9.41 30.48
N LYS A 190 -10.92 10.38 30.54
CA LYS A 190 -10.61 11.79 30.23
C LYS A 190 -9.52 12.30 31.17
N ALA A 191 -9.65 12.10 32.48
CA ALA A 191 -8.65 12.55 33.44
C ALA A 191 -7.25 11.96 33.15
N THR A 192 -7.15 10.67 32.83
CA THR A 192 -5.90 10.02 32.44
C THR A 192 -5.31 10.65 31.17
N LEU A 193 -6.11 10.79 30.11
CA LEU A 193 -5.65 11.38 28.85
C LEU A 193 -5.17 12.82 29.05
N LYS A 194 -5.94 13.65 29.77
CA LYS A 194 -5.57 15.04 30.11
C LYS A 194 -4.24 15.10 30.88
N SER A 195 -4.06 14.22 31.86
CA SER A 195 -2.84 14.14 32.66
C SER A 195 -1.62 13.80 31.80
N MET A 196 -1.74 12.83 30.89
CA MET A 196 -0.63 12.42 30.03
C MET A 196 -0.27 13.50 28.99
N ILE A 197 -1.28 14.16 28.40
CA ILE A 197 -1.07 15.28 27.47
C ILE A 197 -0.27 16.39 28.15
N ASN A 198 -0.67 16.79 29.36
CA ASN A 198 -0.01 17.86 30.10
C ASN A 198 1.40 17.47 30.59
N LYS A 199 1.56 16.25 31.12
CA LYS A 199 2.84 15.75 31.66
C LYS A 199 3.93 15.65 30.60
N TYR A 200 3.57 15.22 29.39
CA TYR A 200 4.53 14.95 28.31
C TYR A 200 4.50 15.99 27.19
N HIS A 201 3.69 17.04 27.30
CA HIS A 201 3.52 18.07 26.28
C HIS A 201 3.18 17.48 24.91
N VAL A 202 2.19 16.58 24.87
CA VAL A 202 1.81 15.83 23.67
C VAL A 202 1.29 16.77 22.59
N GLN A 203 1.83 16.64 21.39
CA GLN A 203 1.51 17.52 20.26
C GLN A 203 0.51 16.88 19.30
N ILE A 204 0.55 15.54 19.17
CA ILE A 204 -0.28 14.79 18.23
C ILE A 204 -0.80 13.49 18.84
N ILE A 205 -1.97 13.03 18.37
CA ILE A 205 -2.58 11.75 18.77
C ILE A 205 -2.85 10.92 17.51
N ALA A 206 -2.33 9.70 17.46
CA ALA A 206 -2.64 8.69 16.45
C ALA A 206 -3.77 7.79 16.97
N ILE A 207 -4.83 7.60 16.20
CA ILE A 207 -5.94 6.71 16.54
C ILE A 207 -5.98 5.58 15.51
N GLY A 208 -5.91 4.32 15.94
CA GLY A 208 -6.08 3.17 15.05
C GLY A 208 -7.46 3.17 14.39
N ASN A 209 -7.55 2.76 13.12
CA ASN A 209 -8.79 2.74 12.35
C ASN A 209 -9.63 1.45 12.51
N GLY A 210 -9.43 0.72 13.60
CA GLY A 210 -10.14 -0.53 13.88
C GLY A 210 -11.46 -0.40 14.60
N THR A 211 -11.75 -1.46 15.34
CA THR A 211 -12.99 -1.60 16.12
C THR A 211 -13.04 -0.55 17.23
N ALA A 212 -14.15 0.19 17.33
CA ALA A 212 -14.34 1.30 18.28
C ALA A 212 -13.52 2.57 18.00
N SER A 213 -12.94 2.69 16.80
CA SER A 213 -12.13 3.85 16.40
C SER A 213 -12.93 5.15 16.42
N LYS A 214 -14.19 5.13 15.98
CA LYS A 214 -15.05 6.32 15.96
C LYS A 214 -15.38 6.83 17.36
N GLU A 215 -15.78 5.95 18.26
CA GLU A 215 -16.08 6.29 19.64
C GLU A 215 -14.84 6.86 20.33
N THR A 216 -13.67 6.31 20.02
CA THR A 216 -12.37 6.81 20.49
C THR A 216 -12.04 8.17 19.89
N GLU A 217 -12.40 8.42 18.62
CA GLU A 217 -12.29 9.73 17.95
C GLU A 217 -13.14 10.79 18.67
N ILE A 218 -14.43 10.49 18.90
CA ILE A 218 -15.38 11.38 19.59
C ILE A 218 -14.90 11.68 21.02
N PHE A 219 -14.47 10.65 21.74
CA PHE A 219 -13.88 10.78 23.06
C PHE A 219 -12.64 11.69 23.04
N THR A 220 -11.74 11.50 22.07
CA THR A 220 -10.51 12.28 21.95
C THR A 220 -10.82 13.73 21.63
N SER A 221 -11.62 14.01 20.60
CA SER A 221 -11.99 15.38 20.23
C SER A 221 -12.72 16.12 21.35
N SER A 222 -13.69 15.48 22.02
CA SER A 222 -14.37 16.10 23.17
C SER A 222 -13.42 16.42 24.32
N THR A 223 -12.46 15.53 24.60
CA THR A 223 -11.45 15.74 25.66
C THR A 223 -10.51 16.90 25.32
N LEU A 224 -10.06 16.99 24.06
CA LEU A 224 -9.19 18.07 23.58
C LEU A 224 -9.89 19.43 23.63
N LYS A 225 -11.17 19.50 23.26
CA LYS A 225 -12.01 20.70 23.39
C LYS A 225 -12.14 21.17 24.83
N GLU A 226 -12.40 20.24 25.77
CA GLU A 226 -12.49 20.58 27.20
C GLU A 226 -11.20 21.16 27.77
N MET A 227 -10.04 20.80 27.21
CA MET A 227 -8.74 21.34 27.63
C MET A 227 -8.37 22.64 26.92
N SER A 228 -9.07 23.00 25.83
CA SER A 228 -8.57 24.00 24.86
C SER A 228 -7.14 23.70 24.40
N ALA A 229 -6.82 22.40 24.22
CA ALA A 229 -5.48 21.95 23.86
C ALA A 229 -5.16 22.27 22.39
N SER A 230 -3.90 22.61 22.10
CA SER A 230 -3.40 22.74 20.72
C SER A 230 -3.07 21.38 20.08
N THR A 231 -3.15 20.29 20.85
CA THR A 231 -2.93 18.92 20.37
C THR A 231 -3.94 18.57 19.29
N GLN A 232 -3.47 18.01 18.19
CA GLN A 232 -4.31 17.55 17.07
C GLN A 232 -4.31 16.02 17.03
N TYR A 233 -5.25 15.41 16.31
CA TYR A 233 -5.27 13.96 16.14
C TYR A 233 -5.38 13.56 14.67
N MET A 234 -4.97 12.33 14.37
CA MET A 234 -5.11 11.69 13.07
C MET A 234 -5.50 10.23 13.25
N VAL A 235 -6.36 9.74 12.34
CA VAL A 235 -6.68 8.32 12.28
C VAL A 235 -5.69 7.61 11.34
N VAL A 236 -4.92 6.67 11.88
CA VAL A 236 -3.89 5.90 11.17
C VAL A 236 -4.36 4.47 10.92
N SER A 237 -3.80 3.83 9.90
CA SER A 237 -4.08 2.41 9.65
C SER A 237 -3.50 1.56 10.78
N GLU A 238 -4.31 0.67 11.35
CA GLU A 238 -3.86 -0.37 12.29
C GLU A 238 -3.51 -1.69 11.60
N ALA A 239 -3.58 -1.74 10.26
CA ALA A 239 -3.30 -2.95 9.49
C ALA A 239 -1.93 -3.54 9.86
N GLY A 240 -1.91 -4.82 10.25
CA GLY A 240 -0.69 -5.49 10.70
C GLY A 240 -0.18 -5.13 12.11
N ALA A 241 -0.81 -4.20 12.85
CA ALA A 241 -0.37 -3.82 14.20
C ALA A 241 -0.49 -4.98 15.19
N SER A 242 -1.57 -5.77 15.08
CA SER A 242 -1.73 -7.01 15.84
C SER A 242 -0.64 -8.03 15.50
N VAL A 243 -0.29 -8.17 14.22
CA VAL A 243 0.77 -9.09 13.76
C VAL A 243 2.14 -8.65 14.28
N TYR A 244 2.45 -7.34 14.23
CA TYR A 244 3.65 -6.79 14.86
C TYR A 244 3.67 -7.13 16.35
N SER A 245 2.59 -6.83 17.08
CA SER A 245 2.56 -6.96 18.55
C SER A 245 2.85 -8.38 19.05
N ALA A 246 2.40 -9.38 18.29
CA ALA A 246 2.61 -10.81 18.54
C ALA A 246 3.95 -11.35 18.00
N SER A 247 4.70 -10.54 17.26
CA SER A 247 5.97 -10.96 16.66
C SER A 247 7.10 -11.08 17.68
N LYS A 248 8.10 -11.91 17.35
CA LYS A 248 9.35 -12.00 18.11
C LYS A 248 10.12 -10.67 18.12
N LEU A 249 9.99 -9.89 17.05
CA LEU A 249 10.63 -8.58 16.94
C LEU A 249 10.07 -7.63 18.00
N ALA A 250 8.74 -7.48 18.09
CA ALA A 250 8.11 -6.63 19.10
C ALA A 250 8.41 -7.10 20.53
N ALA A 251 8.46 -8.41 20.76
CA ALA A 251 8.89 -8.96 22.06
C ALA A 251 10.33 -8.59 22.43
N THR A 252 11.19 -8.38 21.44
CA THR A 252 12.58 -7.96 21.65
C THR A 252 12.70 -6.44 21.81
N GLU A 253 11.94 -5.66 21.03
CA GLU A 253 11.95 -4.19 21.11
C GLU A 253 11.26 -3.66 22.38
N LEU A 254 10.22 -4.36 22.86
CA LEU A 254 9.32 -3.92 23.92
C LEU A 254 9.06 -5.07 24.92
N PRO A 255 10.10 -5.58 25.60
CA PRO A 255 10.00 -6.75 26.47
C PRO A 255 9.10 -6.53 27.68
N ASP A 256 9.09 -5.32 28.22
CA ASP A 256 8.33 -4.95 29.44
C ASP A 256 6.85 -4.69 29.19
N PHE A 257 6.42 -4.68 27.92
CA PHE A 257 5.05 -4.37 27.52
C PHE A 257 4.32 -5.62 27.05
N ASP A 258 3.04 -5.74 27.40
CA ASP A 258 2.20 -6.81 26.89
C ASP A 258 1.85 -6.62 25.40
N LEU A 259 1.24 -7.65 24.81
CA LEU A 259 0.82 -7.66 23.41
C LEU A 259 -0.05 -6.44 23.05
N THR A 260 -0.95 -6.04 23.94
CA THR A 260 -1.93 -5.00 23.64
C THR A 260 -1.31 -3.60 23.67
N LEU A 261 -0.38 -3.35 24.58
CA LEU A 261 0.35 -2.08 24.68
C LEU A 261 1.34 -1.91 23.52
N ARG A 262 1.95 -3.00 23.04
CA ARG A 262 2.82 -2.96 21.84
C ARG A 262 2.08 -2.47 20.60
N SER A 263 0.80 -2.82 20.45
CA SER A 263 -0.04 -2.32 19.35
C SER A 263 -0.19 -0.80 19.40
N ALA A 264 -0.48 -0.24 20.59
CA ALA A 264 -0.60 1.20 20.79
C ALA A 264 0.71 1.95 20.51
N VAL A 265 1.86 1.38 20.88
CA VAL A 265 3.18 1.93 20.54
C VAL A 265 3.38 1.96 19.02
N SER A 266 3.00 0.88 18.30
CA SER A 266 3.12 0.84 16.85
C SER A 266 2.23 1.89 16.17
N ILE A 267 1.00 2.06 16.64
CA ILE A 267 0.08 3.11 16.16
C ILE A 267 0.69 4.51 16.32
N ALA A 268 1.31 4.80 17.46
CA ALA A 268 1.98 6.08 17.70
C ALA A 268 3.15 6.31 16.73
N ARG A 269 4.01 5.29 16.56
CA ARG A 269 5.20 5.36 15.70
C ARG A 269 4.87 5.45 14.21
N ARG A 270 3.78 4.82 13.75
CA ARG A 270 3.29 4.94 12.37
C ARG A 270 2.96 6.38 11.99
N LEU A 271 2.44 7.17 12.92
CA LEU A 271 2.19 8.59 12.67
C LEU A 271 3.51 9.38 12.51
N GLN A 272 4.53 9.03 13.30
CA GLN A 272 5.83 9.68 13.26
C GLN A 272 6.59 9.34 11.98
N ASP A 273 6.67 8.06 11.62
CA ASP A 273 7.18 7.61 10.33
C ASP A 273 6.51 6.30 9.89
N PRO A 274 5.57 6.35 8.92
CA PRO A 274 4.89 5.17 8.40
C PRO A 274 5.84 4.12 7.86
N LEU A 275 6.87 4.52 7.09
CA LEU A 275 7.81 3.60 6.46
C LEU A 275 8.61 2.85 7.54
N ALA A 276 9.24 3.58 8.46
CA ALA A 276 10.12 2.99 9.47
C ALA A 276 9.41 2.00 10.41
N GLU A 277 8.11 2.18 10.63
CA GLU A 277 7.31 1.30 11.48
C GLU A 277 6.65 0.15 10.71
N LEU A 278 6.18 0.37 9.47
CA LEU A 278 5.51 -0.67 8.66
C LEU A 278 6.47 -1.74 8.14
N VAL A 279 7.75 -1.40 7.88
CA VAL A 279 8.77 -2.39 7.47
C VAL A 279 9.10 -3.43 8.55
N LYS A 280 8.60 -3.24 9.78
CA LYS A 280 8.74 -4.24 10.86
C LYS A 280 7.74 -5.39 10.73
N ILE A 281 6.82 -5.31 9.77
CA ILE A 281 5.72 -6.25 9.57
C ILE A 281 5.93 -6.96 8.24
N GLU A 282 5.59 -8.25 8.20
CA GLU A 282 5.56 -8.98 6.93
C GLU A 282 4.60 -8.29 5.95
N PRO A 283 5.02 -7.97 4.71
CA PRO A 283 4.21 -7.11 3.84
C PRO A 283 2.81 -7.66 3.53
N LYS A 284 2.67 -8.98 3.39
CA LYS A 284 1.37 -9.67 3.22
C LYS A 284 0.43 -9.56 4.42
N ALA A 285 0.95 -9.25 5.61
CA ALA A 285 0.17 -9.03 6.82
C ALA A 285 -0.30 -7.58 6.98
N ILE A 286 0.23 -6.67 6.18
CA ILE A 286 -0.27 -5.30 6.04
C ILE A 286 -1.50 -5.42 5.12
N GLY A 287 -2.69 -5.58 5.71
CA GLY A 287 -3.93 -5.85 4.96
C GLY A 287 -4.24 -4.82 3.87
N VAL A 288 -3.80 -5.09 2.65
CA VAL A 288 -3.77 -4.15 1.51
C VAL A 288 -4.87 -4.41 0.49
N GLY A 289 -5.70 -5.43 0.68
CA GLY A 289 -6.92 -5.60 -0.09
C GLY A 289 -7.73 -6.86 0.20
N GLN A 290 -8.88 -6.94 -0.47
CA GLN A 290 -9.82 -8.06 -0.37
C GLN A 290 -9.26 -9.29 -1.09
N TYR A 291 -9.54 -10.49 -0.61
CA TYR A 291 -9.10 -11.77 -1.22
C TYR A 291 -7.59 -12.06 -1.16
N GLN A 292 -6.79 -11.29 -0.42
CA GLN A 292 -5.32 -11.50 -0.32
C GLN A 292 -4.91 -12.93 0.11
N HIS A 293 -5.77 -13.63 0.86
CA HIS A 293 -5.53 -15.00 1.33
C HIS A 293 -5.91 -16.07 0.29
N ASP A 294 -6.71 -15.68 -0.71
CA ASP A 294 -7.28 -16.57 -1.72
C ASP A 294 -6.36 -16.65 -2.97
N MET A 295 -5.23 -15.91 -2.97
CA MET A 295 -4.31 -15.78 -4.10
C MET A 295 -3.01 -16.58 -3.92
N PRO A 296 -2.20 -16.77 -4.98
CA PRO A 296 -0.91 -17.43 -4.90
C PRO A 296 0.06 -16.71 -3.94
N GLN A 297 0.20 -17.23 -2.72
CA GLN A 297 0.91 -16.57 -1.62
C GLN A 297 2.37 -16.22 -1.92
N LYS A 298 3.08 -17.11 -2.64
CA LYS A 298 4.48 -16.87 -3.02
C LYS A 298 4.62 -15.66 -3.96
N ARG A 299 3.73 -15.56 -4.95
CA ARG A 299 3.73 -14.48 -5.92
C ARG A 299 3.36 -13.14 -5.28
N LEU A 300 2.39 -13.17 -4.36
CA LEU A 300 2.02 -12.01 -3.54
C LEU A 300 3.20 -11.53 -2.69
N GLU A 301 3.89 -12.43 -1.99
CA GLU A 301 5.05 -12.10 -1.14
C GLU A 301 6.17 -11.46 -1.96
N GLU A 302 6.57 -12.07 -3.08
CA GLU A 302 7.56 -11.50 -4.00
C GLU A 302 7.19 -10.09 -4.49
N ALA A 303 5.92 -9.85 -4.82
CA ALA A 303 5.45 -8.56 -5.31
C ALA A 303 5.41 -7.48 -4.23
N LEU A 304 5.01 -7.83 -3.00
CA LEU A 304 4.94 -6.88 -1.89
C LEU A 304 6.34 -6.58 -1.31
N ASP A 305 7.22 -7.57 -1.24
CA ASP A 305 8.62 -7.37 -0.83
C ASP A 305 9.35 -6.42 -1.76
N GLY A 306 9.16 -6.57 -3.09
CA GLY A 306 9.71 -5.64 -4.07
C GLY A 306 9.20 -4.20 -3.92
N VAL A 307 7.95 -4.02 -3.47
CA VAL A 307 7.41 -2.69 -3.15
C VAL A 307 8.09 -2.09 -1.91
N VAL A 308 8.28 -2.89 -0.85
CA VAL A 308 8.97 -2.43 0.36
C VAL A 308 10.41 -2.03 0.05
N GLU A 309 11.14 -2.88 -0.66
CA GLU A 309 12.50 -2.58 -1.12
C GLU A 309 12.52 -1.29 -1.96
N GLY A 310 11.61 -1.16 -2.93
CA GLY A 310 11.48 0.04 -3.74
C GLY A 310 11.24 1.31 -2.90
N CYS A 311 10.32 1.28 -1.94
CA CYS A 311 10.01 2.43 -1.08
C CYS A 311 11.19 2.80 -0.18
N VAL A 312 11.83 1.81 0.47
CA VAL A 312 12.95 2.06 1.39
C VAL A 312 14.15 2.63 0.65
N ASN A 313 14.50 2.10 -0.52
CA ASN A 313 15.63 2.63 -1.30
C ASN A 313 15.31 3.99 -1.95
N THR A 314 14.03 4.27 -2.27
CA THR A 314 13.60 5.59 -2.74
C THR A 314 13.72 6.66 -1.65
N VAL A 315 13.33 6.33 -0.41
CA VAL A 315 13.44 7.26 0.73
C VAL A 315 14.86 7.34 1.28
N GLY A 316 15.62 6.24 1.19
CA GLY A 316 16.92 6.07 1.84
C GLY A 316 16.81 5.85 3.35
N ALA A 317 17.94 5.61 3.99
CA ALA A 317 18.01 5.42 5.43
C ALA A 317 19.23 6.14 6.03
N ASP A 318 19.04 6.85 7.13
CA ASP A 318 20.17 7.41 7.89
C ASP A 318 20.87 6.30 8.68
N LEU A 319 22.16 6.16 8.45
CA LEU A 319 22.98 5.05 8.96
C LEU A 319 23.07 5.05 10.50
N ASN A 320 22.99 6.21 11.12
CA ASN A 320 23.14 6.39 12.56
C ASN A 320 21.84 6.17 13.33
N THR A 321 20.68 6.27 12.66
CA THR A 321 19.37 6.18 13.31
C THR A 321 18.52 5.01 12.84
N ALA A 322 18.76 4.48 11.63
CA ALA A 322 17.97 3.40 11.05
C ALA A 322 17.95 2.14 11.94
N SER A 323 16.79 1.48 11.99
CA SER A 323 16.62 0.19 12.67
C SER A 323 17.17 -0.97 11.82
N PRO A 324 17.51 -2.11 12.44
CA PRO A 324 17.88 -3.31 11.68
C PRO A 324 16.82 -3.73 10.65
N SER A 325 15.53 -3.54 10.96
CA SER A 325 14.41 -3.86 10.07
C SER A 325 14.35 -2.94 8.85
N LEU A 326 14.61 -1.64 9.02
CA LEU A 326 14.69 -0.73 7.87
C LEU A 326 15.89 -1.07 7.00
N LEU A 327 17.05 -1.31 7.62
CA LEU A 327 18.28 -1.67 6.92
C LEU A 327 18.16 -2.99 6.14
N SER A 328 17.32 -3.95 6.57
CA SER A 328 17.17 -5.22 5.85
C SER A 328 16.49 -5.09 4.49
N HIS A 329 15.92 -3.92 4.19
CA HIS A 329 15.33 -3.61 2.89
C HIS A 329 16.20 -2.69 2.03
N ILE A 330 17.40 -2.32 2.49
CA ILE A 330 18.37 -1.56 1.68
C ILE A 330 19.07 -2.53 0.73
N ALA A 331 19.18 -2.12 -0.53
CA ALA A 331 19.81 -2.91 -1.59
C ALA A 331 21.22 -3.37 -1.19
N GLY A 332 21.51 -4.65 -1.39
CA GLY A 332 22.82 -5.24 -1.08
C GLY A 332 23.08 -5.55 0.41
N LEU A 333 22.16 -5.25 1.32
CA LEU A 333 22.28 -5.64 2.73
C LEU A 333 21.60 -6.98 3.01
N THR A 334 22.14 -7.70 3.99
CA THR A 334 21.54 -8.94 4.51
C THR A 334 21.23 -8.78 6.00
N PRO A 335 20.29 -9.54 6.59
CA PRO A 335 19.96 -9.43 8.01
C PRO A 335 21.17 -9.52 8.96
N THR A 336 22.22 -10.26 8.55
CA THR A 336 23.48 -10.34 9.30
C THR A 336 24.27 -9.04 9.24
N ILE A 337 24.38 -8.44 8.05
CA ILE A 337 25.09 -7.16 7.87
C ILE A 337 24.34 -6.04 8.60
N CYS A 338 22.99 -5.99 8.55
CA CYS A 338 22.19 -4.99 9.24
C CYS A 338 22.45 -4.99 10.76
N LYS A 339 22.52 -6.18 11.38
CA LYS A 339 22.91 -6.33 12.80
C LYS A 339 24.33 -5.84 13.04
N ASN A 340 25.27 -6.17 12.16
CA ASN A 340 26.66 -5.74 12.28
C ASN A 340 26.82 -4.22 12.15
N ILE A 341 26.01 -3.54 11.31
CA ILE A 341 25.99 -2.08 11.21
C ILE A 341 25.58 -1.45 12.54
N VAL A 342 24.50 -1.96 13.15
CA VAL A 342 24.03 -1.45 14.45
C VAL A 342 25.05 -1.73 15.55
N ASN A 343 25.58 -2.95 15.63
CA ASN A 343 26.64 -3.29 16.57
C ASN A 343 27.89 -2.42 16.40
N TYR A 344 28.26 -2.09 15.15
CA TYR A 344 29.40 -1.24 14.86
C TYR A 344 29.20 0.16 15.46
N ARG A 345 28.04 0.79 15.24
CA ARG A 345 27.77 2.14 15.80
C ARG A 345 27.62 2.15 17.32
N GLU A 346 27.14 1.06 17.91
CA GLU A 346 27.08 0.92 19.37
C GLU A 346 28.47 0.82 20.01
N GLN A 347 29.40 0.14 19.35
CA GLN A 347 30.77 -0.08 19.87
C GLN A 347 31.74 1.04 19.54
N ASN A 348 31.62 1.65 18.36
CA ASN A 348 32.59 2.62 17.82
C ASN A 348 32.07 4.07 17.82
N GLY A 349 30.81 4.27 18.22
CA GLY A 349 30.09 5.54 18.09
C GLY A 349 29.50 5.73 16.69
N ILE A 350 28.90 6.90 16.45
CA ILE A 350 28.24 7.23 15.19
C ILE A 350 29.21 7.15 13.99
N PHE A 351 28.68 6.73 12.84
CA PHE A 351 29.36 6.82 11.56
C PHE A 351 29.55 8.29 11.17
N LYS A 352 30.76 8.64 10.75
CA LYS A 352 31.12 10.00 10.31
C LYS A 352 31.12 10.16 8.80
N THR A 353 31.28 9.06 8.07
CA THR A 353 31.27 9.03 6.60
C THR A 353 30.75 7.69 6.11
N ARG A 354 30.27 7.62 4.86
CA ARG A 354 29.86 6.33 4.24
C ARG A 354 31.00 5.32 4.17
N LYS A 355 32.24 5.77 3.92
CA LYS A 355 33.42 4.90 3.78
C LYS A 355 33.69 4.03 5.02
N GLU A 356 33.20 4.42 6.19
CA GLU A 356 33.29 3.62 7.41
C GLU A 356 32.47 2.33 7.36
N LEU A 357 31.48 2.21 6.45
CA LEU A 357 30.78 0.95 6.18
C LEU A 357 31.71 -0.19 5.80
N LEU A 358 32.84 0.09 5.14
CA LEU A 358 33.85 -0.92 4.79
C LEU A 358 34.56 -1.51 6.03
N LYS A 359 34.42 -0.89 7.20
CA LYS A 359 34.92 -1.41 8.49
C LYS A 359 33.92 -2.37 9.15
N VAL A 360 32.68 -2.44 8.65
CA VAL A 360 31.64 -3.31 9.21
C VAL A 360 31.91 -4.75 8.81
N SER A 361 31.84 -5.65 9.80
CA SER A 361 32.07 -7.07 9.58
C SER A 361 31.13 -7.65 8.52
N LYS A 362 31.70 -8.41 7.56
CA LYS A 362 31.00 -9.06 6.43
C LYS A 362 30.42 -8.11 5.38
N LEU A 363 30.68 -6.80 5.46
CA LEU A 363 30.34 -5.85 4.41
C LEU A 363 31.56 -5.69 3.47
N GLY A 364 31.50 -6.34 2.31
CA GLY A 364 32.55 -6.27 1.30
C GLY A 364 32.36 -5.13 0.29
N PRO A 365 33.35 -4.87 -0.58
CA PRO A 365 33.29 -3.79 -1.57
C PRO A 365 32.06 -3.83 -2.47
N LYS A 366 31.60 -5.03 -2.87
CA LYS A 366 30.40 -5.15 -3.70
C LYS A 366 29.11 -4.82 -2.95
N ALA A 367 29.01 -5.22 -1.68
CA ALA A 367 27.87 -4.84 -0.84
C ALA A 367 27.87 -3.33 -0.59
N PHE A 368 29.04 -2.73 -0.38
CA PHE A 368 29.20 -1.28 -0.28
C PHE A 368 28.70 -0.55 -1.54
N GLU A 369 29.14 -0.98 -2.73
CA GLU A 369 28.69 -0.43 -4.02
C GLU A 369 27.16 -0.52 -4.20
N GLN A 370 26.50 -1.56 -3.68
CA GLN A 370 25.05 -1.71 -3.80
C GLN A 370 24.27 -0.86 -2.79
N CYS A 371 24.81 -0.62 -1.58
CA CYS A 371 24.06 0.04 -0.50
C CYS A 371 24.41 1.52 -0.30
N ALA A 372 25.61 1.97 -0.69
CA ALA A 372 26.14 3.25 -0.24
C ALA A 372 25.32 4.47 -0.70
N GLY A 373 24.70 4.41 -1.89
CA GLY A 373 23.85 5.49 -2.40
C GLY A 373 22.52 5.65 -1.65
N PHE A 374 22.06 4.60 -0.96
CA PHE A 374 20.80 4.59 -0.23
C PHE A 374 20.96 4.91 1.27
N LEU A 375 22.20 4.86 1.77
CA LEU A 375 22.53 5.11 3.17
C LEU A 375 23.06 6.55 3.32
N ARG A 376 22.53 7.32 4.27
CA ARG A 376 22.92 8.71 4.50
C ARG A 376 23.65 8.87 5.83
N VAL A 377 24.52 9.87 5.90
CA VAL A 377 25.17 10.31 7.15
C VAL A 377 24.94 11.82 7.29
N SER A 378 23.86 12.18 7.97
CA SER A 378 23.36 13.57 8.07
C SER A 378 24.42 14.57 8.53
N ASP A 379 25.22 14.21 9.53
CA ASP A 379 26.24 15.07 10.14
C ASP A 379 27.66 14.89 9.54
N SER A 380 27.76 14.32 8.33
CA SER A 380 29.07 14.10 7.69
C SER A 380 29.78 15.42 7.35
N LYS A 381 31.12 15.38 7.42
CA LYS A 381 31.96 16.46 6.91
C LYS A 381 31.86 16.57 5.39
N ASN A 382 31.71 15.45 4.69
CA ASN A 382 31.43 15.44 3.27
C ASN A 382 29.91 15.60 3.07
N VAL A 383 29.50 16.70 2.46
CA VAL A 383 28.09 17.03 2.20
C VAL A 383 27.39 16.00 1.31
N LEU A 384 28.14 15.33 0.43
CA LEU A 384 27.63 14.31 -0.48
C LEU A 384 27.19 13.03 0.25
N ASP A 385 27.70 12.76 1.46
CA ASP A 385 27.24 11.62 2.27
C ASP A 385 25.79 11.81 2.77
N ASN A 386 25.25 13.02 2.69
CA ASN A 386 23.86 13.32 2.99
C ASN A 386 22.98 13.43 1.72
N THR A 387 23.48 13.09 0.52
CA THR A 387 22.68 13.10 -0.72
C THR A 387 22.51 11.69 -1.27
N ALA A 388 21.67 11.46 -2.28
CA ALA A 388 21.63 10.18 -2.99
C ALA A 388 22.76 10.01 -4.01
N VAL A 389 23.68 10.98 -4.15
CA VAL A 389 24.85 10.86 -5.01
C VAL A 389 25.70 9.69 -4.51
N HIS A 390 25.94 8.72 -5.39
CA HIS A 390 26.73 7.54 -5.03
C HIS A 390 28.21 7.91 -4.86
N PRO A 391 28.97 7.29 -3.92
CA PRO A 391 30.41 7.53 -3.77
C PRO A 391 31.26 7.36 -5.03
N GLU A 392 30.81 6.59 -6.01
CA GLU A 392 31.49 6.46 -7.32
C GLU A 392 31.43 7.74 -8.16
N SER A 393 30.47 8.62 -7.87
CA SER A 393 30.20 9.87 -8.58
C SER A 393 30.66 11.10 -7.79
N TYR A 394 31.41 10.94 -6.69
CA TYR A 394 31.87 12.08 -5.88
C TYR A 394 32.80 12.99 -6.66
N ASP A 395 33.80 12.43 -7.35
CA ASP A 395 34.72 13.20 -8.20
C ASP A 395 33.96 13.98 -9.29
N ALA A 396 32.85 13.45 -9.78
CA ALA A 396 32.00 14.11 -10.77
C ALA A 396 31.20 15.26 -10.17
N ALA A 397 30.62 15.07 -8.98
CA ALA A 397 29.90 16.10 -8.25
C ALA A 397 30.81 17.25 -7.81
N GLU A 398 32.03 16.95 -7.35
CA GLU A 398 33.04 17.95 -6.97
C GLU A 398 33.44 18.81 -8.18
N LYS A 399 33.73 18.18 -9.34
CA LYS A 399 34.00 18.90 -10.60
C LYS A 399 32.84 19.78 -11.05
N LEU A 400 31.60 19.30 -10.91
CA LEU A 400 30.40 20.08 -11.25
C LEU A 400 30.34 21.36 -10.43
N LEU A 401 30.57 21.26 -9.11
CA LEU A 401 30.58 22.40 -8.20
C LEU A 401 31.68 23.40 -8.56
N GLU A 402 32.90 22.91 -8.83
CA GLU A 402 34.03 23.75 -9.27
C GLU A 402 33.72 24.52 -10.56
N ILE A 403 33.18 23.83 -11.58
CA ILE A 403 32.83 24.44 -12.88
C ILE A 403 31.72 25.48 -12.72
N CYS A 404 30.73 25.22 -11.87
CA CYS A 404 29.60 26.11 -11.62
C CYS A 404 29.91 27.21 -10.57
N GLY A 405 31.12 27.26 -10.03
CA GLY A 405 31.52 28.24 -9.01
C GLY A 405 30.76 28.10 -7.68
N CYS A 406 30.27 26.90 -7.38
CA CYS A 406 29.50 26.57 -6.19
C CYS A 406 30.39 25.93 -5.12
N SER A 407 30.03 26.10 -3.83
CA SER A 407 30.79 25.52 -2.71
C SER A 407 29.97 24.52 -1.89
N ASP A 408 30.64 23.70 -1.09
CA ASP A 408 30.00 22.80 -0.11
C ASP A 408 29.07 23.55 0.87
N GLU A 409 29.41 24.80 1.20
CA GLU A 409 28.59 25.63 2.08
C GLU A 409 27.26 26.02 1.41
N ASP A 410 27.25 26.16 0.08
CA ASP A 410 26.03 26.44 -0.67
C ASP A 410 25.09 25.22 -0.69
N ILE A 411 25.64 24.00 -0.66
CA ILE A 411 24.86 22.77 -0.46
C ILE A 411 24.26 22.77 0.95
N ARG A 412 25.07 23.01 2.00
CA ARG A 412 24.61 22.99 3.40
C ARG A 412 23.51 24.01 3.67
N GLN A 413 23.61 25.19 3.05
CA GLN A 413 22.63 26.27 3.21
C GLN A 413 21.49 26.22 2.19
N ASN A 414 21.42 25.15 1.37
CA ASN A 414 20.39 24.94 0.37
C ASN A 414 20.23 26.12 -0.61
N ARG A 415 21.37 26.70 -1.04
CA ARG A 415 21.47 27.87 -1.93
C ARG A 415 21.67 27.52 -3.40
N LEU A 416 21.65 26.24 -3.75
CA LEU A 416 21.87 25.75 -5.12
C LEU A 416 20.59 25.62 -5.95
N GLY A 417 19.58 26.46 -5.68
CA GLY A 417 18.32 26.45 -6.43
C GLY A 417 18.52 26.68 -7.93
N ASP A 418 19.48 27.53 -8.29
CA ASP A 418 19.76 27.95 -9.67
C ASP A 418 20.79 27.07 -10.37
N LEU A 419 21.33 26.03 -9.70
CA LEU A 419 22.38 25.15 -10.26
C LEU A 419 21.95 24.50 -11.58
N ARG A 420 20.66 24.17 -11.68
CA ARG A 420 20.10 23.61 -12.91
C ARG A 420 20.13 24.62 -14.07
N GLU A 421 19.77 25.87 -13.81
CA GLU A 421 19.76 26.93 -14.82
C GLU A 421 21.20 27.21 -15.28
N ILE A 422 22.15 27.29 -14.34
CA ILE A 422 23.59 27.44 -14.64
C ILE A 422 24.08 26.29 -15.54
N ALA A 423 23.73 25.04 -15.21
CA ALA A 423 24.11 23.88 -16.01
C ALA A 423 23.47 23.89 -17.41
N GLU A 424 22.22 24.34 -17.53
CA GLU A 424 21.50 24.47 -18.80
C GLU A 424 22.13 25.57 -19.69
N GLU A 425 22.52 26.72 -19.11
CA GLU A 425 23.21 27.81 -19.83
C GLU A 425 24.58 27.37 -20.37
N MET A 426 25.29 26.51 -19.65
CA MET A 426 26.58 25.95 -20.08
C MET A 426 26.44 24.82 -21.11
N GLY A 427 25.24 24.26 -21.25
CA GLY A 427 24.91 23.13 -22.12
C GLY A 427 25.19 21.79 -21.44
N ILE A 428 24.11 21.09 -21.06
CA ILE A 428 24.13 19.84 -20.27
C ILE A 428 25.00 18.76 -20.93
N GLU A 429 24.92 18.57 -22.25
CA GLU A 429 25.67 17.53 -22.95
C GLU A 429 27.18 17.78 -22.89
N LYS A 430 27.60 19.04 -23.08
CA LYS A 430 29.01 19.43 -23.01
C LYS A 430 29.55 19.30 -21.60
N LEU A 431 28.75 19.70 -20.61
CA LEU A 431 29.10 19.61 -19.20
C LEU A 431 29.26 18.14 -18.78
N ALA A 432 28.36 17.27 -19.23
CA ALA A 432 28.44 15.82 -18.97
C ALA A 432 29.72 15.21 -19.55
N GLU A 433 30.06 15.56 -20.81
CA GLU A 433 31.30 15.11 -21.47
C GLU A 433 32.56 15.61 -20.73
N GLN A 434 32.57 16.89 -20.30
CA GLN A 434 33.69 17.48 -19.58
C GLN A 434 33.91 16.84 -18.20
N ILE A 435 32.83 16.47 -17.51
CA ILE A 435 32.90 15.81 -16.19
C ILE A 435 33.24 14.32 -16.34
N GLY A 436 32.87 13.70 -17.46
CA GLY A 436 33.13 12.29 -17.77
C GLY A 436 31.99 11.35 -17.38
N ILE A 437 30.75 11.83 -17.36
CA ILE A 437 29.55 11.06 -16.98
C ILE A 437 28.46 11.16 -18.05
N GLY A 438 27.44 10.30 -17.94
CA GLY A 438 26.26 10.39 -18.80
C GLY A 438 25.34 11.55 -18.38
N VAL A 439 24.57 12.07 -19.34
CA VAL A 439 23.55 13.12 -19.10
C VAL A 439 22.54 12.73 -18.01
N PRO A 440 22.01 11.49 -17.93
CA PRO A 440 21.10 11.10 -16.84
C PRO A 440 21.76 11.26 -15.46
N THR A 441 22.99 10.76 -15.29
CA THR A 441 23.75 10.86 -14.05
C THR A 441 24.01 12.31 -13.66
N LEU A 442 24.34 13.17 -14.62
CA LEU A 442 24.52 14.60 -14.36
C LEU A 442 23.21 15.25 -13.87
N SER A 443 22.09 14.94 -14.51
CA SER A 443 20.77 15.43 -14.12
C SER A 443 20.38 14.99 -12.70
N ASP A 444 20.69 13.74 -12.33
CA ASP A 444 20.41 13.22 -11.00
C ASP A 444 21.30 13.89 -9.94
N ILE A 445 22.60 14.07 -10.22
CA ILE A 445 23.52 14.80 -9.34
C ILE A 445 23.03 16.23 -9.12
N ILE A 446 22.67 16.96 -10.17
CA ILE A 446 22.14 18.33 -10.05
C ILE A 446 20.90 18.34 -9.16
N THR A 447 19.97 17.42 -9.39
CA THR A 447 18.72 17.32 -8.60
C THR A 447 19.03 17.08 -7.13
N GLU A 448 19.94 16.16 -6.81
CA GLU A 448 20.34 15.84 -5.44
C GLU A 448 21.10 16.98 -4.76
N LEU A 449 21.97 17.71 -5.47
CA LEU A 449 22.71 18.85 -4.93
C LEU A 449 21.82 20.06 -4.67
N THR A 450 20.76 20.25 -5.45
CA THR A 450 19.79 21.34 -5.22
C THR A 450 18.95 21.12 -3.97
N ARG A 451 18.80 19.86 -3.52
CA ARG A 451 17.97 19.46 -2.36
C ARG A 451 18.61 18.27 -1.63
N PRO A 452 19.72 18.46 -0.90
CA PRO A 452 20.45 17.38 -0.25
C PRO A 452 19.63 16.74 0.86
N GLY A 453 19.68 15.41 0.96
CA GLY A 453 19.05 14.65 2.05
C GLY A 453 17.53 14.64 2.02
N ARG A 454 16.96 15.04 0.88
CA ARG A 454 15.52 15.17 0.70
C ARG A 454 14.80 13.86 0.93
N ASP A 455 13.72 13.92 1.70
CA ASP A 455 12.74 12.84 1.75
C ASP A 455 11.71 13.09 0.63
N PRO A 456 11.54 12.19 -0.35
CA PRO A 456 10.58 12.37 -1.43
C PRO A 456 9.14 12.49 -0.92
N ARG A 457 8.86 12.06 0.32
CA ARG A 457 7.54 12.15 0.95
C ARG A 457 7.21 13.56 1.42
N ASP A 458 8.21 14.43 1.63
CA ASP A 458 8.00 15.81 2.10
C ASP A 458 7.32 16.70 1.04
N GLU A 459 7.26 16.26 -0.23
CA GLU A 459 6.54 16.95 -1.31
C GLU A 459 5.04 16.68 -1.35
N LEU A 460 4.62 15.61 -0.67
CA LEU A 460 3.24 15.16 -0.72
C LEU A 460 2.39 16.04 0.22
N PRO A 461 1.06 16.12 -0.04
CA PRO A 461 0.16 16.86 0.84
C PRO A 461 0.32 16.40 2.30
N PRO A 462 0.44 17.32 3.26
CA PRO A 462 0.60 16.95 4.65
C PRO A 462 -0.64 16.18 5.14
N PRO A 463 -0.48 15.26 6.10
CA PRO A 463 -1.59 14.48 6.64
C PRO A 463 -2.65 15.41 7.24
N LEU A 464 -3.92 15.06 7.05
CA LEU A 464 -5.04 15.82 7.57
C LEU A 464 -5.16 15.61 9.10
N LEU A 465 -4.56 16.53 9.86
CA LEU A 465 -4.72 16.59 11.30
C LEU A 465 -6.08 17.24 11.64
N ARG A 466 -6.88 16.55 12.46
CA ARG A 466 -8.21 17.00 12.88
C ARG A 466 -8.20 17.49 14.33
N SER A 467 -9.17 18.35 14.63
CA SER A 467 -9.56 18.74 15.99
C SER A 467 -11.02 18.40 16.31
N ASP A 468 -11.77 17.96 15.30
CA ASP A 468 -13.23 17.90 15.33
C ASP A 468 -13.82 16.67 14.63
N VAL A 469 -14.93 16.16 15.17
CA VAL A 469 -15.62 14.95 14.71
C VAL A 469 -17.05 15.29 14.30
N MET A 470 -17.47 14.82 13.13
CA MET A 470 -18.86 14.93 12.65
C MET A 470 -19.59 13.58 12.74
N ASP A 471 -20.91 13.62 12.98
CA ASP A 471 -21.80 12.46 12.94
C ASP A 471 -22.45 12.32 11.55
N ILE A 472 -22.84 11.10 11.16
CA ILE A 472 -23.52 10.82 9.88
C ILE A 472 -24.85 11.59 9.76
N LYS A 473 -25.47 11.91 10.91
CA LYS A 473 -26.72 12.69 10.98
C LYS A 473 -26.54 14.16 10.61
N ASP A 474 -25.31 14.67 10.73
CA ASP A 474 -24.98 16.05 10.39
C ASP A 474 -24.73 16.22 8.88
N LEU A 475 -24.60 15.10 8.16
CA LEU A 475 -24.36 15.10 6.72
C LEU A 475 -25.63 15.45 5.96
N LYS A 476 -25.49 16.37 5.01
CA LYS A 476 -26.53 16.76 4.07
C LYS A 476 -26.04 16.61 2.64
N GLU A 477 -26.94 16.24 1.74
CA GLU A 477 -26.66 16.23 0.31
C GLU A 477 -26.19 17.62 -0.14
N GLY A 478 -25.17 17.67 -0.99
CA GLY A 478 -24.53 18.90 -1.45
C GLY A 478 -23.46 19.47 -0.51
N MET A 479 -23.27 18.93 0.69
CA MET A 479 -22.18 19.34 1.57
C MET A 479 -20.82 18.95 0.96
N VAL A 480 -19.88 19.89 0.95
CA VAL A 480 -18.50 19.67 0.51
C VAL A 480 -17.60 19.49 1.73
N LEU A 481 -16.88 18.39 1.78
CA LEU A 481 -16.00 18.00 2.88
C LEU A 481 -14.63 17.61 2.35
N LYS A 482 -13.60 17.82 3.18
CA LYS A 482 -12.28 17.22 2.95
C LYS A 482 -12.26 15.82 3.57
N GLY A 483 -11.81 14.85 2.79
CA GLY A 483 -11.65 13.48 3.24
C GLY A 483 -10.32 12.89 2.80
N THR A 484 -9.93 11.78 3.43
CA THR A 484 -8.71 11.05 3.08
C THR A 484 -9.07 9.75 2.37
N VAL A 485 -8.46 9.49 1.21
CA VAL A 485 -8.65 8.24 0.48
C VAL A 485 -8.12 7.08 1.32
N ARG A 486 -8.98 6.14 1.70
CA ARG A 486 -8.64 4.95 2.49
C ARG A 486 -8.22 3.78 1.63
N ASN A 487 -8.93 3.58 0.52
CA ASN A 487 -8.68 2.47 -0.39
C ASN A 487 -9.11 2.84 -1.81
N VAL A 488 -8.38 2.32 -2.80
CA VAL A 488 -8.67 2.47 -4.22
C VAL A 488 -8.94 1.09 -4.80
N ILE A 489 -10.04 0.94 -5.52
CA ILE A 489 -10.51 -0.33 -6.12
C ILE A 489 -10.93 -0.09 -7.57
N ASP A 490 -11.12 -1.16 -8.33
CA ASP A 490 -11.43 -1.08 -9.77
C ASP A 490 -12.59 -0.13 -10.11
N PHE A 491 -13.63 -0.12 -9.27
CA PHE A 491 -14.88 0.60 -9.53
C PHE A 491 -15.03 1.90 -8.74
N GLY A 492 -14.04 2.29 -7.93
CA GLY A 492 -14.12 3.53 -7.16
C GLY A 492 -13.02 3.71 -6.11
N ALA A 493 -13.24 4.66 -5.21
CA ALA A 493 -12.38 4.90 -4.06
C ALA A 493 -13.23 5.11 -2.80
N PHE A 494 -12.77 4.54 -1.69
CA PHE A 494 -13.35 4.75 -0.37
C PHE A 494 -12.63 5.91 0.31
N ILE A 495 -13.40 6.89 0.79
CA ILE A 495 -12.90 8.14 1.35
C ILE A 495 -13.48 8.34 2.75
N ASP A 496 -12.60 8.51 3.72
CA ASP A 496 -12.93 8.88 5.09
C ASP A 496 -13.14 10.40 5.16
N ILE A 497 -14.40 10.81 5.28
CA ILE A 497 -14.83 12.22 5.45
C ILE A 497 -15.01 12.63 6.92
N GLY A 498 -14.61 11.77 7.85
CA GLY A 498 -14.71 12.01 9.29
C GLY A 498 -16.02 11.63 9.92
N VAL A 499 -16.69 10.65 9.32
CA VAL A 499 -17.87 9.95 9.85
C VAL A 499 -17.55 8.46 9.93
N HIS A 500 -18.32 7.69 10.73
CA HIS A 500 -18.06 6.26 10.99
C HIS A 500 -17.95 5.41 9.71
N GLN A 501 -18.54 5.86 8.61
CA GLN A 501 -18.65 5.12 7.37
C GLN A 501 -17.83 5.79 6.26
N ASP A 502 -16.98 5.02 5.59
CA ASP A 502 -16.30 5.48 4.37
C ASP A 502 -17.34 5.77 3.28
N GLY A 503 -17.20 6.93 2.65
CA GLY A 503 -17.97 7.26 1.47
C GLY A 503 -17.35 6.68 0.21
N LEU A 504 -18.17 6.13 -0.68
CA LEU A 504 -17.72 5.60 -1.95
C LEU A 504 -17.85 6.67 -3.04
N VAL A 505 -16.73 7.03 -3.66
CA VAL A 505 -16.71 7.73 -4.96
C VAL A 505 -16.58 6.67 -6.05
N HIS A 506 -17.65 6.43 -6.80
CA HIS A 506 -17.60 5.55 -7.96
C HIS A 506 -16.65 6.12 -9.03
N VAL A 507 -16.02 5.27 -9.85
CA VAL A 507 -15.04 5.69 -10.89
C VAL A 507 -15.61 6.79 -11.81
N SER A 508 -16.90 6.69 -12.13
CA SER A 508 -17.60 7.66 -12.97
C SER A 508 -17.86 9.00 -12.28
N GLN A 509 -17.60 9.14 -10.97
CA GLN A 509 -17.79 10.31 -10.13
C GLN A 509 -16.47 10.96 -9.68
N ILE A 510 -15.31 10.41 -10.08
CA ILE A 510 -13.98 10.94 -9.72
C ILE A 510 -13.60 12.14 -10.60
N SER A 511 -13.84 12.06 -11.91
CA SER A 511 -13.36 13.08 -12.86
C SER A 511 -14.35 13.39 -13.96
N ASN A 512 -14.29 14.64 -14.45
CA ASN A 512 -15.05 15.07 -15.64
C ASN A 512 -14.53 14.41 -16.93
N LYS A 513 -13.32 13.85 -16.92
CA LYS A 513 -12.75 13.08 -18.03
C LYS A 513 -12.98 11.58 -17.80
N PHE A 514 -13.05 10.81 -18.88
CA PHE A 514 -13.05 9.36 -18.79
C PHE A 514 -11.72 8.88 -18.22
N ILE A 515 -11.80 8.07 -17.17
CA ILE A 515 -10.66 7.37 -16.56
C ILE A 515 -10.95 5.88 -16.61
N LYS A 516 -9.92 5.07 -16.88
CA LYS A 516 -10.09 3.60 -16.89
C LYS A 516 -10.05 3.05 -15.48
N HIS A 517 -9.20 3.63 -14.63
CA HIS A 517 -9.07 3.21 -13.24
C HIS A 517 -8.95 4.41 -12.29
N PRO A 518 -9.57 4.35 -11.09
CA PRO A 518 -9.44 5.41 -10.07
C PRO A 518 -8.01 5.80 -9.71
N SER A 519 -7.07 4.86 -9.76
CA SER A 519 -5.65 5.10 -9.44
C SER A 519 -4.92 6.07 -10.38
N GLU A 520 -5.50 6.39 -11.54
CA GLU A 520 -4.95 7.41 -12.43
C GLU A 520 -5.03 8.81 -11.82
N ILE A 521 -5.96 9.03 -10.88
CA ILE A 521 -6.23 10.34 -10.27
C ILE A 521 -6.07 10.31 -8.76
N LEU A 522 -6.40 9.20 -8.11
CA LEU A 522 -6.43 9.06 -6.66
C LEU A 522 -5.40 8.06 -6.16
N LYS A 523 -4.74 8.41 -5.07
CA LYS A 523 -3.85 7.52 -4.32
C LYS A 523 -4.38 7.34 -2.90
N VAL A 524 -4.12 6.18 -2.30
CA VAL A 524 -4.40 5.96 -0.88
C VAL A 524 -3.62 6.99 -0.05
N GLY A 525 -4.28 7.63 0.90
CA GLY A 525 -3.71 8.72 1.71
C GLY A 525 -3.95 10.12 1.14
N ASP A 526 -4.38 10.27 -0.12
CA ASP A 526 -4.67 11.59 -0.69
C ASP A 526 -5.77 12.31 0.10
N VAL A 527 -5.56 13.59 0.38
CA VAL A 527 -6.58 14.47 0.93
C VAL A 527 -7.33 15.13 -0.22
N VAL A 528 -8.61 14.81 -0.35
CA VAL A 528 -9.46 15.24 -1.46
C VAL A 528 -10.72 15.93 -0.97
N GLU A 529 -11.21 16.87 -1.76
CA GLU A 529 -12.52 17.47 -1.56
C GLU A 529 -13.58 16.63 -2.26
N VAL A 530 -14.64 16.31 -1.52
CA VAL A 530 -15.75 15.48 -1.97
C VAL A 530 -17.07 16.13 -1.59
N MET A 531 -18.06 15.99 -2.46
CA MET A 531 -19.42 16.43 -2.25
C MET A 531 -20.32 15.22 -2.01
N ILE A 532 -21.23 15.34 -1.05
CA ILE A 532 -22.18 14.28 -0.72
C ILE A 532 -23.29 14.24 -1.79
N LEU A 533 -23.38 13.12 -2.50
CA LEU A 533 -24.47 12.89 -3.45
C LEU A 533 -25.73 12.37 -2.76
N SER A 534 -25.57 11.39 -1.87
CA SER A 534 -26.68 10.79 -1.14
C SER A 534 -26.19 10.08 0.12
N VAL A 535 -27.01 10.11 1.17
CA VAL A 535 -26.77 9.37 2.42
C VAL A 535 -27.92 8.39 2.66
N ASP A 536 -27.62 7.09 2.63
CA ASP A 536 -28.57 6.05 3.03
C ASP A 536 -28.29 5.63 4.48
N LEU A 537 -29.11 6.15 5.40
CA LEU A 537 -28.99 5.85 6.83
C LEU A 537 -29.36 4.40 7.17
N LYS A 538 -30.22 3.74 6.38
CA LYS A 538 -30.62 2.35 6.65
C LYS A 538 -29.53 1.37 6.26
N LYS A 539 -28.86 1.63 5.14
CA LYS A 539 -27.76 0.79 4.64
C LYS A 539 -26.39 1.23 5.14
N GLN A 540 -26.30 2.34 5.88
CA GLN A 540 -25.05 2.99 6.26
C GLN A 540 -24.14 3.16 5.03
N GLN A 541 -24.67 3.79 3.98
CA GLN A 541 -23.92 4.03 2.75
C GLN A 541 -23.90 5.51 2.41
N ILE A 542 -22.71 6.02 2.09
CA ILE A 542 -22.51 7.40 1.69
C ILE A 542 -21.95 7.39 0.27
N LYS A 543 -22.68 8.01 -0.66
CA LYS A 543 -22.20 8.19 -2.03
C LYS A 543 -21.62 9.58 -2.17
N LEU A 544 -20.41 9.64 -2.69
CA LEU A 544 -19.63 10.85 -2.85
C LEU A 544 -19.36 11.14 -4.33
N THR A 545 -19.14 12.40 -4.66
CA THR A 545 -18.63 12.84 -5.96
C THR A 545 -17.50 13.83 -5.80
N MET A 546 -16.56 13.79 -6.72
CA MET A 546 -15.50 14.80 -6.87
C MET A 546 -15.79 15.74 -8.03
N LYS A 547 -16.89 15.54 -8.76
CA LYS A 547 -17.31 16.41 -9.86
C LYS A 547 -18.09 17.60 -9.37
N GLY A 548 -17.99 18.70 -10.12
CA GLY A 548 -18.77 19.92 -9.86
C GLY A 548 -18.30 20.71 -8.64
N ILE A 549 -17.22 20.27 -7.97
CA ILE A 549 -16.56 21.03 -6.92
C ILE A 549 -15.67 22.07 -7.61
N LYS A 550 -15.91 23.37 -7.35
CA LYS A 550 -15.06 24.44 -7.89
C LYS A 550 -13.67 24.32 -7.23
N LYS A 551 -12.64 24.12 -8.05
CA LYS A 551 -11.23 24.18 -7.63
C LYS A 551 -10.83 25.58 -7.23
#